data_AF-A0ABD5T123-F1
#
_entry.id   AF-A0ABD5T123-F1
#
_cell.length_a   1.000
_cell.length_b   1.000
_cell.length_c   1.000
_cell.angle_alpha   90.00
_cell.angle_beta   90.00
_cell.angle_gamma   90.00
#
_symmetry.space_group_name_H-M   'P 1'
#
loop_
_entity.id
_entity.type
_entity.pdbx_description
1 polymer ?
#
loop_
_entity_poly.entity_id
_entity_poly.type
_entity_poly.pdbx_seq_one_letter_code
_entity_poly.pdbx_strand_id
1 'polypeptide(L)'
;MVISFLDIGSLPLIILPLFVELLVLIRGVYTREPTDIVLATVSVPCLLVSMWAIMERLNSSGGVYWGELFSAAAGGLLMFLVVMDAAIGFAVQTRSTE
;
A
#
# COMPACT_ATOMS: atom_id res chain seq x y z
N MET A 1 -12.60 18.00 -23.54
CA MET A 1 -12.94 17.53 -22.18
C MET A 1 -12.65 16.04 -22.13
N VAL A 2 -11.38 15.69 -21.90
CA VAL A 2 -10.86 14.32 -22.02
C VAL A 2 -10.88 13.69 -20.63
N ILE A 3 -11.96 12.98 -20.32
CA ILE A 3 -12.09 12.12 -19.12
C ILE A 3 -12.20 10.65 -19.59
N SER A 4 -11.50 10.30 -20.68
CA SER A 4 -11.65 9.01 -21.39
C SER A 4 -10.53 8.00 -21.10
N PHE A 5 -9.75 8.15 -20.03
CA PHE A 5 -8.62 7.25 -19.72
C PHE A 5 -8.60 6.67 -18.30
N LEU A 6 -9.71 6.78 -17.56
CA LEU A 6 -9.93 5.90 -16.42
C LEU A 6 -10.46 4.58 -16.96
N ASP A 7 -9.55 3.71 -17.40
CA ASP A 7 -9.89 2.31 -17.57
C ASP A 7 -10.33 1.79 -16.18
N ILE A 8 -11.64 1.70 -15.97
CA ILE A 8 -12.27 1.42 -14.68
C ILE A 8 -11.74 0.09 -14.11
N GLY A 9 -11.27 -0.83 -14.96
CA GLY A 9 -10.65 -2.09 -14.53
C GLY A 9 -9.28 -1.93 -13.85
N SER A 10 -8.53 -0.88 -14.18
CA SER A 10 -7.19 -0.61 -13.62
C SER A 10 -7.20 0.24 -12.35
N LEU A 11 -8.28 0.99 -12.11
CA LEU A 11 -8.46 1.84 -10.93
C LEU A 11 -8.24 1.12 -9.59
N PRO A 12 -8.77 -0.09 -9.37
CA PRO A 12 -8.57 -0.81 -8.12
C PRO A 12 -7.10 -1.10 -7.85
N LEU A 13 -6.29 -1.32 -8.89
CA LEU A 13 -4.87 -1.66 -8.75
C LEU A 13 -4.02 -0.48 -8.28
N ILE A 14 -4.51 0.76 -8.40
CA ILE A 14 -3.84 1.96 -7.89
C ILE A 14 -4.46 2.42 -6.57
N ILE A 15 -5.79 2.42 -6.48
CA ILE A 15 -6.51 2.94 -5.30
C ILE A 15 -6.33 2.01 -4.10
N LEU A 16 -6.35 0.69 -4.31
CA LEU A 16 -6.26 -0.28 -3.22
C LEU A 16 -4.89 -0.24 -2.50
N PRO A 17 -3.73 -0.25 -3.19
CA PRO A 17 -2.43 -0.04 -2.55
C PRO A 17 -2.39 1.24 -1.71
N LEU A 18 -2.82 2.35 -2.30
CA LEU A 18 -2.81 3.66 -1.67
C LEU A 18 -3.66 3.69 -0.39
N PHE A 19 -4.83 3.05 -0.44
CA PHE A 19 -5.72 2.95 0.71
C PHE A 19 -5.11 2.11 1.84
N VAL A 20 -4.51 0.97 1.51
CA VAL A 20 -3.83 0.11 2.48
C VAL A 20 -2.64 0.85 3.11
N GLU A 21 -1.82 1.51 2.31
CA GLU A 21 -0.66 2.25 2.80
C GLU A 21 -1.06 3.41 3.74
N LEU A 22 -2.11 4.16 3.40
CA LEU A 22 -2.67 5.21 4.26
C LEU A 22 -3.22 4.64 5.58
N LEU A 23 -3.92 3.52 5.54
CA LEU A 23 -4.43 2.86 6.75
C LEU A 23 -3.28 2.43 7.67
N VAL A 24 -2.20 1.88 7.10
CA VAL A 24 -1.02 1.48 7.87
C VAL A 24 -0.33 2.70 8.51
N LEU A 25 -0.23 3.82 7.79
CA LEU A 25 0.26 5.07 8.38
C LEU A 25 -0.62 5.56 9.54
N ILE A 26 -1.94 5.61 9.33
CA ILE A 26 -2.89 6.07 10.35
C ILE A 26 -2.80 5.17 11.58
N ARG A 27 -2.73 3.85 11.38
CA ARG A 27 -2.55 2.88 12.47
C ARG A 27 -1.24 3.15 13.23
N GLY A 28 -0.11 3.28 12.55
CA GLY A 28 1.19 3.59 13.18
C GLY A 28 1.20 4.88 13.99
N VAL A 29 0.50 5.92 13.51
CA VAL A 29 0.38 7.19 14.24
C VAL A 29 -0.49 7.06 15.50
N TYR A 30 -1.56 6.26 15.42
CA TYR A 30 -2.55 6.13 16.49
C TYR A 30 -2.13 5.18 17.61
N THR A 31 -1.67 3.97 17.27
CA THR A 31 -1.32 2.94 18.26
C THR A 31 0.06 3.18 18.86
N ARG A 32 1.00 3.71 18.06
CA ARG A 32 2.43 3.88 18.41
C ARG A 32 3.09 2.60 18.92
N GLU A 33 2.54 1.45 18.58
CA GLU A 33 3.19 0.17 18.87
C GLU A 33 4.44 0.01 18.00
N PRO A 34 5.49 -0.64 18.51
CA PRO A 34 6.76 -0.74 17.78
C PRO A 34 6.61 -1.45 16.42
N THR A 35 5.74 -2.45 16.33
CA THR A 35 5.41 -3.16 15.08
C THR A 35 4.69 -2.24 14.09
N ASP A 36 3.73 -1.46 14.57
CA ASP A 36 2.96 -0.52 13.75
C ASP A 36 3.80 0.66 13.25
N ILE A 37 4.78 1.12 14.03
CA ILE A 37 5.77 2.11 13.60
C ILE A 37 6.64 1.54 12.47
N VAL A 38 7.10 0.29 12.58
CA VAL A 38 7.90 -0.35 11.52
C VAL A 38 7.07 -0.49 10.24
N LEU A 39 5.84 -0.98 10.34
CA LEU A 39 4.93 -1.07 9.19
C LEU A 39 4.66 0.30 8.56
N ALA A 40 4.48 1.35 9.37
CA ALA A 40 4.34 2.72 8.89
C ALA A 40 5.60 3.24 8.19
N THR A 41 6.81 2.92 8.67
CA THR A 41 8.04 3.33 7.96
C THR A 41 8.20 2.63 6.62
N VAL A 42 7.76 1.36 6.51
CA VAL A 42 7.77 0.60 5.26
C VAL A 42 6.68 1.09 4.30
N SER A 43 5.58 1.66 4.79
CA SER A 43 4.52 2.20 3.94
C SER A 43 4.87 3.52 3.27
N VAL A 44 5.81 4.30 3.81
CA VAL A 44 6.26 5.57 3.20
C VAL A 44 6.85 5.39 1.80
N PRO A 45 7.83 4.49 1.55
CA PRO A 45 8.33 4.27 0.19
C PRO A 45 7.25 3.67 -0.73
N CYS A 46 6.34 2.83 -0.21
CA CYS A 46 5.21 2.31 -0.99
C CYS A 46 4.28 3.45 -1.46
N LEU A 47 3.94 4.40 -0.58
CA LEU A 47 3.17 5.60 -0.92
C LEU A 47 3.85 6.46 -1.98
N LEU A 48 5.17 6.60 -1.89
CA LEU A 48 5.92 7.37 -2.87
C LEU A 48 5.85 6.71 -4.26
N VAL A 49 5.93 5.38 -4.33
CA VAL A 49 5.75 4.61 -5.58
C VAL A 49 4.33 4.74 -6.12
N SER A 50 3.31 4.63 -5.25
CA SER A 50 1.89 4.76 -5.63
C SER A 50 1.55 6.18 -6.11
N MET A 51 2.08 7.22 -5.45
CA MET A 51 1.96 8.63 -5.90
C MET A 51 2.69 8.87 -7.22
N TRP A 52 3.88 8.30 -7.39
CA TRP A 52 4.63 8.40 -8.64
C TRP A 52 3.87 7.74 -9.80
N ALA A 53 3.29 6.56 -9.58
CA ALA A 53 2.45 5.87 -10.55
C ALA A 53 1.25 6.70 -11.02
N ILE A 54 0.64 7.48 -10.12
CA ILE A 54 -0.43 8.44 -10.45
C ILE A 54 0.10 9.59 -11.29
N MET A 55 1.23 10.19 -10.90
CA MET A 55 1.79 11.33 -11.65
C MET A 55 2.29 10.94 -13.05
N GLU A 56 2.91 9.77 -13.19
CA GLU A 56 3.32 9.22 -14.50
C GLU A 56 2.08 9.01 -15.41
N ARG A 57 0.95 8.63 -14.83
CA ARG A 57 -0.32 8.44 -15.55
C ARG A 57 -0.96 9.77 -15.95
N LEU A 58 -0.86 10.80 -15.10
CA LEU A 58 -1.35 12.15 -15.37
C LEU A 58 -0.46 12.91 -16.35
N ASN A 59 0.84 12.62 -16.38
CA ASN A 59 1.83 13.27 -17.22
C ASN A 59 2.59 12.24 -18.07
N SER A 60 1.85 11.53 -18.92
CA SER A 60 2.41 10.48 -19.76
C SER A 60 3.42 11.05 -20.76
N SER A 61 4.68 10.67 -20.60
CA SER A 61 5.80 11.10 -21.46
C SER A 61 5.92 10.30 -22.76
N GLY A 62 4.98 9.38 -23.04
CA GLY A 62 5.00 8.51 -24.23
C GLY A 62 5.89 7.26 -24.10
N GLY A 63 6.53 7.04 -22.95
CA GLY A 63 7.28 5.82 -22.62
C GLY A 63 6.41 4.64 -22.15
N VAL A 64 7.05 3.50 -21.87
CA VAL A 64 6.37 2.33 -21.28
C VAL A 64 5.95 2.64 -19.85
N TYR A 65 4.66 2.50 -19.55
CA TYR A 65 4.10 2.76 -18.23
C TYR A 65 4.31 1.56 -17.30
N TRP A 66 5.19 1.73 -16.31
CA TRP A 66 5.48 0.72 -15.27
C TRP A 66 4.84 1.05 -13.91
N GLY A 67 4.19 2.22 -13.79
CA GLY A 67 3.66 2.72 -12.52
C GLY A 67 2.66 1.78 -11.87
N GLU A 68 1.69 1.25 -12.63
CA GLU A 68 0.69 0.29 -12.12
C GLU A 68 1.34 -0.99 -11.58
N LEU A 69 2.33 -1.54 -12.29
CA LEU A 69 3.03 -2.76 -11.86
C LEU A 69 3.79 -2.55 -10.55
N PHE A 70 4.55 -1.46 -10.45
CA PHE A 70 5.33 -1.17 -9.26
C PHE A 70 4.47 -0.80 -8.06
N SER A 71 3.38 -0.06 -8.25
CA SER A 71 2.41 0.25 -7.19
C SER A 71 1.72 -1.02 -6.69
N ALA A 72 1.27 -1.90 -7.59
CA ALA A 72 0.67 -3.18 -7.21
C ALA A 72 1.65 -4.10 -6.46
N ALA A 73 2.91 -4.17 -6.91
CA ALA A 73 3.94 -4.96 -6.22
C ALA A 73 4.27 -4.40 -4.82
N ALA A 74 4.42 -3.07 -4.70
CA ALA A 74 4.69 -2.40 -3.44
C ALA A 74 3.53 -2.55 -2.44
N GLY A 75 2.30 -2.31 -2.90
CA GLY A 75 1.09 -2.49 -2.09
C GLY A 75 0.87 -3.94 -1.69
N GLY A 76 1.11 -4.88 -2.60
CA GLY A 76 1.01 -6.32 -2.32
C GLY A 76 2.01 -6.79 -1.26
N LEU A 77 3.26 -6.32 -1.35
CA LEU A 77 4.29 -6.63 -0.36
C LEU A 77 3.92 -6.06 1.01
N LEU A 78 3.43 -4.83 1.06
CA LEU A 78 2.97 -4.20 2.29
C LEU A 78 1.79 -4.95 2.92
N MET A 79 0.80 -5.31 2.08
CA MET A 79 -0.36 -6.08 2.52
C MET A 79 0.06 -7.44 3.10
N PHE A 80 1.03 -8.12 2.46
CA PHE A 80 1.59 -9.35 2.97
C PHE A 80 2.21 -9.17 4.37
N LEU A 81 2.99 -8.11 4.58
CA LEU A 81 3.59 -7.82 5.89
C LEU A 81 2.53 -7.55 6.97
N VAL A 82 1.46 -6.82 6.64
CA VAL A 82 0.34 -6.55 7.55
C VAL A 82 -0.38 -7.85 7.94
N VAL A 83 -0.60 -8.76 6.98
CA VAL A 83 -1.22 -10.06 7.26
C VAL A 83 -0.32 -10.94 8.13
N MET A 84 0.99 -10.93 7.89
CA MET A 84 1.96 -11.65 8.71
C MET A 84 2.01 -11.11 10.14
N ASP A 85 2.02 -9.78 10.33
CA ASP A 85 1.94 -9.15 11.65
C ASP A 85 0.68 -9.60 12.41
N ALA A 86 -0.48 -9.57 11.76
CA ALA A 86 -1.74 -10.01 12.35
C ALA A 86 -1.73 -11.52 12.69
N ALA A 87 -1.19 -12.36 11.83
CA ALA A 87 -1.09 -13.80 12.06
C ALA A 87 -0.17 -14.14 13.23
N ILE A 88 0.98 -13.44 13.33
CA ILE A 88 1.92 -13.59 14.45
C ILE A 88 1.27 -13.11 15.75
N GLY A 89 0.60 -11.95 15.72
CA GLY A 89 -0.12 -11.41 16.88
C GLY A 89 -1.18 -12.40 17.40
N PHE A 90 -1.96 -12.99 16.50
CA PHE A 90 -2.95 -14.01 16.88
C PHE A 90 -2.29 -15.26 17.48
N ALA A 91 -1.24 -15.79 16.85
CA ALA A 91 -0.54 -16.98 17.33
C ALA A 91 0.13 -16.76 18.70
N VAL A 92 0.67 -15.58 18.95
CA VAL A 92 1.23 -15.21 20.27
C VAL A 92 0.12 -15.12 21.31
N GLN A 93 -1.01 -14.49 20.96
CA GLN A 93 -2.14 -14.35 21.88
C GLN A 93 -2.72 -15.70 22.29
N THR A 94 -2.88 -16.63 21.35
CA THR A 94 -3.38 -17.99 21.64
C THR A 94 -2.47 -18.76 22.59
N ARG A 95 -1.15 -18.57 22.53
CA ARG A 95 -0.20 -19.22 23.46
C ARG A 95 -0.22 -18.61 24.86
N SER A 96 -0.64 -17.35 25.01
CA SER A 96 -0.71 -16.69 26.32
C SER A 96 -1.93 -17.10 27.13
N THR A 97 -2.93 -17.69 26.48
CA THR A 97 -4.20 -18.13 27.09
C THR A 97 -4.22 -19.62 27.46
N GLU A 98 -3.15 -20.36 27.17
CA GLU A 98 -2.91 -21.75 27.60
C GLU A 98 -2.05 -21.79 28.87
#